data_AF-A0A3P6R032-F1
#
_entry.id   AF-A0A3P6R032-F1
#
_cell.length_a   1.000
_cell.length_b   1.000
_cell.length_c   1.000
_cell.angle_alpha   90.00
_cell.angle_beta   90.00
_cell.angle_gamma   90.00
#
_symmetry.space_group_name_H-M   'P 1'
#
loop_
_entity.id
_entity.type
_entity.pdbx_description
1 polymer ?
#
loop_
_entity_poly.entity_id
_entity_poly.type
_entity_poly.pdbx_seq_one_letter_code
_entity_poly.pdbx_strand_id
1 'polypeptide(L)' 'MGRADRDDHVTINWSNVESGLQDQFDKYSLQMIDHLDTDYDYGSVMHYAPTAFSKVSST' A
#
# COMPACT_ATOMS: atom_id res chain seq x y z
N MET A 1 1.73 -2.63 -2.50
CA MET A 1 1.49 -1.25 -2.00
C MET A 1 2.72 -0.33 -2.04
N GLY A 2 3.77 -0.64 -2.82
CA GLY A 2 5.05 0.09 -2.73
C GLY A 2 5.33 1.18 -3.75
N ARG A 3 4.32 1.66 -4.52
CA ARG A 3 4.54 2.76 -5.49
C ARG A 3 4.96 4.04 -4.78
N ALA A 4 5.82 4.83 -5.42
CA ALA A 4 6.40 6.04 -4.82
C ALA A 4 5.33 7.12 -4.56
N ASP A 5 4.36 7.23 -5.48
CA ASP A 5 3.23 8.17 -5.49
C ASP A 5 2.02 7.71 -4.64
N ARG A 6 2.11 6.58 -3.92
CA ARG A 6 0.98 5.97 -3.19
C ARG A 6 0.19 6.96 -2.33
N ASP A 7 0.88 7.86 -1.65
CA ASP A 7 0.27 8.79 -0.69
C ASP A 7 -0.57 9.90 -1.35
N ASP A 8 -0.46 10.08 -2.67
CA ASP A 8 -1.33 10.98 -3.45
C ASP A 8 -2.70 10.34 -3.75
N HIS A 9 -2.80 9.01 -3.58
CA HIS A 9 -3.97 8.21 -3.99
C HIS A 9 -4.68 7.52 -2.83
N VAL A 10 -3.95 7.07 -1.80
CA VAL A 10 -4.50 6.40 -0.63
C VAL A 10 -3.75 6.78 0.65
N THR A 11 -4.45 6.74 1.78
CA THR A 11 -3.85 6.96 3.10
C THR A 11 -3.81 5.65 3.89
N ILE A 12 -2.65 5.34 4.47
CA ILE A 12 -2.53 4.20 5.39
C ILE A 12 -2.97 4.63 6.79
N ASN A 13 -3.97 3.93 7.33
CA ASN A 13 -4.36 4.10 8.72
C ASN A 13 -3.39 3.35 9.62
N TRP A 14 -2.22 3.94 9.89
CA TRP A 14 -1.14 3.35 10.69
C TRP A 14 -1.60 2.91 12.09
N SER A 15 -2.59 3.60 12.67
CA SER A 15 -3.15 3.22 13.99
C SER A 15 -3.86 1.87 13.98
N ASN A 16 -4.30 1.41 12.80
CA ASN A 16 -5.04 0.18 12.59
C ASN A 16 -4.22 -0.92 11.87
N VAL A 17 -2.94 -0.70 11.61
CA VAL A 17 -2.06 -1.74 11.06
C VAL A 17 -1.65 -2.72 12.16
N GLU A 18 -1.76 -4.02 11.89
CA GLU A 18 -1.34 -5.10 12.78
C GLU A 18 0.13 -4.95 13.18
N SER A 19 0.43 -5.24 14.45
CA SER A 19 1.76 -4.95 14.98
C SER A 19 2.80 -5.87 14.35
N GLY A 20 3.86 -5.29 13.79
CA GLY A 20 4.93 -6.03 13.11
C GLY A 20 4.72 -6.21 11.61
N LEU A 21 3.61 -5.71 11.04
CA LEU A 21 3.32 -5.79 9.60
C LEU A 21 3.37 -4.42 8.90
N GLN A 22 4.01 -3.42 9.52
CA GLN A 22 4.12 -2.07 8.95
C GLN A 22 4.97 -2.03 7.68
N ASP A 23 5.97 -2.90 7.58
CA ASP A 23 6.87 -3.06 6.43
C ASP A 23 6.13 -3.47 5.14
N GLN A 24 4.98 -4.14 5.27
CA GLN A 24 4.10 -4.45 4.13
C GLN A 24 3.58 -3.20 3.39
N PHE A 25 3.68 -2.02 4.01
CA PHE A 25 3.25 -0.74 3.46
C PHE A 25 4.41 0.20 3.07
N ASP A 26 5.65 -0.29 3.10
CA ASP A 26 6.83 0.47 2.67
C ASP A 26 6.71 0.88 1.20
N LYS A 27 7.11 2.13 0.93
CA LYS A 27 7.21 2.68 -0.43
C LYS A 27 8.62 2.52 -0.94
N TYR A 28 8.76 2.28 -2.24
CA TYR A 28 10.04 2.32 -2.92
C TYR A 28 10.22 3.66 -3.63
N SER A 29 11.44 4.19 -3.63
CA SER A 29 11.75 5.43 -4.34
C SER A 29 11.84 5.17 -5.85
N LEU A 30 11.73 6.24 -6.65
CA LEU A 30 11.92 6.18 -8.11
C LEU A 30 13.36 5.81 -8.53
N GLN A 31 14.29 5.64 -7.60
CA GLN A 31 15.61 5.07 -7.88
C GLN A 31 15.60 3.54 -7.91
N MET A 32 14.57 2.93 -7.30
CA MET A 32 14.41 1.48 -7.17
C MET A 32 13.30 0.93 -8.08
N ILE A 33 12.30 1.75 -8.39
CA ILE A 33 11.15 1.37 -9.21
C ILE A 33 10.90 2.40 -10.31
N ASP A 34 10.18 1.96 -11.35
CA ASP A 34 9.67 2.82 -12.42
C ASP A 34 8.14 2.63 -12.49
N HIS A 35 7.42 3.72 -12.76
CA HIS A 35 5.97 3.69 -12.97
C HIS A 35 5.59 3.30 -14.41
N LEU A 36 6.56 3.26 -15.34
CA LEU A 36 6.36 2.87 -16.74
C LEU A 36 5.23 3.65 -17.44
N ASP A 37 5.09 4.93 -17.08
CA ASP A 37 4.02 5.82 -17.57
C ASP A 37 2.60 5.31 -17.27
N THR A 38 2.44 4.54 -16.17
CA THR A 38 1.15 4.02 -15.73
C THR A 38 0.64 4.75 -14.49
N ASP A 39 -0.64 5.14 -14.57
CA ASP A 39 -1.39 5.73 -13.47
C ASP A 39 -1.63 4.71 -12.35
N TYR A 40 -1.97 5.22 -11.16
CA TYR A 40 -2.29 4.38 -10.01
C TYR A 40 -3.58 3.58 -10.26
N ASP A 41 -3.46 2.25 -10.31
CA ASP A 41 -4.58 1.34 -10.53
C ASP A 41 -5.10 0.71 -9.22
N TYR A 42 -6.27 1.17 -8.77
CA TYR A 42 -6.97 0.62 -7.59
C TYR A 42 -7.49 -0.81 -7.79
N GLY A 43 -7.71 -1.25 -9.04
CA GLY A 43 -8.17 -2.59 -9.41
C GLY A 43 -7.03 -3.57 -9.69
N SER A 44 -5.78 -3.14 -9.55
CA SER A 44 -4.61 -3.97 -9.79
C SER A 44 -4.63 -5.21 -8.89
N VAL A 45 -4.26 -6.37 -9.44
CA VAL A 45 -4.07 -7.60 -8.67
C VAL A 45 -3.01 -7.46 -7.56
N MET A 46 -2.11 -6.47 -7.69
CA MET A 46 -1.07 -6.15 -6.70
C MET A 46 -1.55 -5.14 -5.64
N HIS A 47 -2.77 -4.60 -5.78
CA HIS A 47 -3.35 -3.70 -4.80
C HIS A 47 -3.95 -4.50 -3.64
N TYR A 48 -3.51 -4.21 -2.42
CA TYR A 48 -4.07 -4.86 -1.24
C TYR A 48 -5.52 -4.44 -0.99
N ALA A 49 -6.32 -5.34 -0.43
CA ALA A 49 -7.68 -5.03 0.00
C ALA A 49 -7.68 -3.97 1.13
N PRO A 50 -8.76 -3.19 1.30
CA PRO A 50 -8.83 -2.15 2.33
C PRO A 50 -8.61 -2.62 3.79
N THR A 51 -8.81 -3.91 4.06
CA THR A 51 -8.68 -4.54 5.39
C THR A 51 -7.40 -5.36 5.54
N ALA A 52 -6.55 -5.43 4.52
CA ALA A 52 -5.31 -6.20 4.57
C ALA A 52 -4.41 -5.72 5.72
N PHE A 53 -3.89 -6.67 6.50
CA PHE A 53 -3.01 -6.41 7.65
C PHE A 53 -3.61 -5.47 8.71
N SER A 54 -4.94 -5.37 8.78
CA SER A 54 -5.60 -4.59 9.83
C SER A 54 -5.67 -5.36 11.15
N LYS A 55 -5.67 -4.64 12.28
CA LYS A 55 -5.81 -5.21 13.64
C LYS A 55 -7.13 -5.95 13.86
N VAL A 56 -8.11 -5.75 12.97
CA VAL A 56 -9.43 -6.35 13.07
C VAL A 56 -9.63 -7.23 11.85
N SER A 57 -9.33 -8.51 11.99
CA SER A 57 -9.76 -9.52 11.02
C SER A 57 -11.28 -9.51 10.97
N SER A 58 -11.87 -9.21 9.82
CA SER A 58 -13.30 -9.40 9.59
C SER A 58 -13.66 -10.83 9.98
N THR A 59 -14.49 -10.96 11.02
CA THR A 59 -15.09 -12.23 11.43
C THR A 59 -16.07 -12.71 10.36
#